data_AF-A0A8C5TVQ6-F1
#
_entry.id   AF-A0A8C5TVQ6-F1
#
_cell.length_a   1.000
_cell.length_b   1.000
_cell.length_c   1.000
_cell.angle_alpha   90.00
_cell.angle_beta   90.00
_cell.angle_gamma   90.00
#
_symmetry.space_group_name_H-M   'P 1'
#
loop_
_entity.id
_entity.type
_entity.pdbx_description
1 polymer ?
#
loop_
_entity_poly.entity_id
_entity_poly.type
_entity_poly.pdbx_seq_one_letter_code
_entity_poly.pdbx_strand_id
1 'polypeptide(L)'
;MKGRLTYDQINAVVQEINKAVVGKYKIMYQPLKSMSVPARNLYHRFMEEENKDTRGVFFIVEADIKEFTQLKLDKRFHSILNILRHCQRLREVRSSKLIRYVIC
;
A
#
# COMPACT_ATOMS: atom_id res chain seq x y z
N MET A 1 -0.10 18.16 -11.07
CA MET A 1 -0.70 17.12 -10.20
C MET A 1 -1.83 16.41 -10.93
N LYS A 2 -2.99 17.04 -11.22
CA LYS A 2 -4.03 16.35 -12.02
C LYS A 2 -3.74 16.25 -13.53
N GLY A 3 -3.25 17.32 -14.17
CA GLY A 3 -3.03 17.30 -15.63
C GLY A 3 -4.29 16.88 -16.39
N ARG A 4 -4.19 15.84 -17.22
CA ARG A 4 -5.33 15.21 -17.95
C ARG A 4 -6.02 14.07 -17.18
N LEU A 5 -5.64 13.85 -15.91
CA LEU A 5 -6.25 12.81 -15.08
C LEU A 5 -7.69 13.20 -14.70
N THR A 6 -8.60 12.27 -14.91
CA THR A 6 -10.00 12.42 -14.49
C THR A 6 -10.19 11.95 -13.05
N TYR A 7 -11.31 12.34 -12.43
CA TYR A 7 -11.66 11.86 -11.09
C TYR A 7 -11.78 10.34 -11.05
N ASP A 8 -12.40 9.72 -12.06
CA ASP A 8 -12.56 8.26 -12.12
C ASP A 8 -11.21 7.55 -12.15
N GLN A 9 -10.24 8.11 -12.88
CA GLN A 9 -8.89 7.56 -12.95
C GLN A 9 -8.15 7.65 -11.61
N ILE A 10 -8.37 8.72 -10.84
CA ILE A 10 -7.79 8.88 -9.50
C ILE A 10 -8.49 7.93 -8.52
N ASN A 11 -9.82 7.88 -8.56
CA ASN A 11 -10.64 7.03 -7.69
C ASN A 11 -10.38 5.54 -7.92
N ALA A 12 -10.15 5.12 -9.18
CA ALA A 12 -9.75 3.75 -9.49
C ALA A 12 -8.43 3.37 -8.78
N VAL A 13 -7.43 4.26 -8.76
CA VAL A 13 -6.18 4.01 -8.02
C VAL A 13 -6.41 3.96 -6.51
N VAL A 14 -7.28 4.83 -5.97
CA VAL A 14 -7.65 4.77 -4.54
C VAL A 14 -8.30 3.43 -4.19
N GLN A 15 -9.17 2.91 -5.06
CA GLN A 15 -9.80 1.60 -4.87
C GLN A 15 -8.76 0.47 -4.86
N GLU A 16 -7.79 0.47 -5.79
CA GLU A 16 -6.72 -0.53 -5.79
C GLU A 16 -5.81 -0.43 -4.56
N ILE A 17 -5.45 0.79 -4.12
CA ILE A 17 -4.71 1.00 -2.86
C ILE A 17 -5.49 0.42 -1.68
N ASN A 18 -6.80 0.69 -1.59
CA ASN A 18 -7.64 0.16 -0.52
C ASN A 18 -7.72 -1.38 -0.56
N LYS A 19 -7.78 -1.99 -1.75
CA LYS A 19 -7.72 -3.45 -1.89
C LYS A 19 -6.40 -4.01 -1.35
N ALA A 20 -5.27 -3.37 -1.66
CA ALA A 20 -3.96 -3.79 -1.15
C ALA A 20 -3.87 -3.66 0.38
N VAL A 21 -4.38 -2.56 0.95
CA VAL A 21 -4.45 -2.36 2.40
C VAL A 21 -5.30 -3.45 3.05
N VAL A 22 -6.51 -3.68 2.56
CA VAL A 22 -7.41 -4.71 3.10
C VAL A 22 -6.79 -6.10 2.97
N GLY A 23 -6.16 -6.43 1.83
CA GLY A 23 -5.47 -7.70 1.62
C GLY A 23 -4.36 -7.94 2.62
N LYS A 24 -3.44 -6.98 2.78
CA LYS A 24 -2.33 -7.04 3.74
C LYS A 24 -2.83 -7.21 5.18
N TYR A 25 -3.71 -6.32 5.63
CA TYR A 25 -4.12 -6.30 7.04
C TYR A 25 -5.08 -7.43 7.40
N LYS A 26 -5.81 -8.00 6.43
CA LYS A 26 -6.55 -9.26 6.63
C LYS A 26 -5.61 -10.41 6.99
N ILE A 27 -4.45 -10.51 6.34
CA ILE A 27 -3.43 -11.50 6.69
C ILE A 27 -2.78 -11.16 8.03
N MET A 28 -2.42 -9.90 8.29
CA MET A 28 -1.79 -9.51 9.56
C MET A 28 -2.67 -9.80 10.79
N TYR A 29 -3.99 -9.68 10.66
CA TYR A 29 -4.93 -9.95 11.75
C TYR A 29 -5.41 -11.40 11.81
N GLN A 30 -5.06 -12.24 10.84
CA GLN A 30 -5.41 -13.65 10.85
C GLN A 30 -4.58 -14.41 11.91
N PRO A 31 -5.16 -15.36 12.67
CA PRO A 31 -4.38 -16.17 13.61
C PRO A 31 -3.31 -17.01 12.89
N LEU A 32 -2.05 -16.94 13.33
CA LEU A 32 -0.90 -17.65 12.71
C LEU A 32 -1.11 -19.16 12.49
N LYS A 33 -1.82 -19.81 13.42
CA LYS A 33 -2.16 -21.24 13.36
C LYS A 33 -3.11 -21.59 12.20
N SER A 34 -3.86 -20.62 11.68
CA SER A 34 -4.83 -20.78 10.60
C SER A 34 -4.28 -20.41 9.22
N MET A 35 -3.06 -19.88 9.15
CA MET A 35 -2.46 -19.41 7.90
C MET A 35 -1.89 -20.57 7.09
N SER A 36 -2.08 -20.51 5.77
CA SER A 36 -1.33 -21.33 4.82
C SER A 36 0.14 -20.88 4.74
N VAL A 37 1.01 -21.72 4.17
CA VAL A 37 2.44 -21.39 4.00
C VAL A 37 2.64 -20.07 3.21
N PRO A 38 1.96 -19.82 2.07
CA PRO A 38 2.09 -18.54 1.37
C PRO A 38 1.65 -17.33 2.22
N ALA A 39 0.54 -17.45 2.95
CA ALA A 39 0.06 -16.39 3.84
C ALA A 39 1.06 -16.11 4.98
N ARG A 40 1.70 -17.16 5.51
CA ARG A 40 2.73 -17.03 6.55
C ARG A 40 3.99 -16.35 6.01
N ASN A 41 4.42 -16.65 4.78
CA ASN A 41 5.55 -15.97 4.14
C ASN A 41 5.27 -14.47 3.95
N LEU A 42 4.05 -14.12 3.50
CA LEU A 42 3.62 -12.72 3.41
C LEU A 42 3.59 -12.05 4.78
N TYR A 43 3.06 -12.73 5.81
CA TYR A 43 3.07 -12.22 7.18
C TYR A 43 4.48 -11.88 7.66
N HIS A 44 5.45 -12.77 7.46
CA HIS A 44 6.84 -12.50 7.84
C HIS A 44 7.42 -11.29 7.11
N ARG A 45 7.18 -11.18 5.79
CA ARG A 45 7.58 -9.99 5.02
C ARG A 45 6.95 -8.71 5.59
N PHE A 46 5.65 -8.71 5.90
CA PHE A 46 4.99 -7.53 6.47
C PHE A 46 5.61 -7.10 7.80
N MET A 47 5.97 -8.06 8.66
CA MET A 47 6.61 -7.78 9.94
C MET A 47 8.02 -7.22 9.77
N GLU A 48 8.80 -7.69 8.78
CA GLU A 48 10.12 -7.14 8.45
C GLU A 48 10.05 -5.73 7.88
N GLU A 49 8.95 -5.41 7.20
CA GLU A 49 8.70 -4.08 6.66
C GLU A 49 8.23 -3.08 7.72
N GLU A 50 7.84 -3.49 8.93
CA GLU A 50 7.49 -2.56 10.01
C GLU A 50 8.71 -1.74 10.48
N ASN A 51 8.46 -0.53 10.97
CA ASN A 51 9.47 0.33 11.61
C ASN A 51 8.82 1.28 12.64
N LYS A 52 9.64 2.05 13.35
CA LYS A 52 9.15 3.01 14.36
C LYS A 52 8.14 4.04 13.82
N ASP A 53 8.23 4.39 12.53
CA ASP A 53 7.39 5.42 11.88
C ASP A 53 6.08 4.85 11.29
N THR A 54 5.90 3.53 11.35
CA THR A 54 4.72 2.79 10.87
C THR A 54 3.91 2.14 11.98
N ARG A 55 4.38 2.26 13.24
CA ARG A 55 3.64 1.76 14.39
C ARG A 55 2.26 2.43 14.50
N GLY A 56 1.22 1.59 14.53
CA GLY A 56 -0.16 2.04 14.74
C GLY A 56 -0.82 2.72 13.54
N VAL A 57 -0.18 2.70 12.36
CA VAL A 57 -0.75 3.25 11.12
C VAL A 57 -0.82 2.19 10.04
N PHE A 58 -1.77 2.36 9.11
CA PHE A 58 -1.88 1.49 7.95
C PHE A 58 -0.90 1.92 6.86
N PHE A 59 -0.12 0.99 6.32
CA PHE A 59 0.75 1.26 5.18
C PHE A 59 0.87 0.07 4.24
N ILE A 60 1.17 0.37 2.99
CA ILE A 60 1.53 -0.62 1.97
C ILE A 60 2.85 -0.25 1.31
N VAL A 61 3.52 -1.24 0.73
CA VAL A 61 4.69 -1.07 -0.12
C VAL A 61 4.39 -1.48 -1.55
N GLU A 62 5.34 -1.28 -2.44
CA GLU A 62 5.20 -1.65 -3.85
C GLU A 62 4.86 -3.14 -4.05
N ALA A 63 5.49 -4.01 -3.25
CA ALA A 63 5.24 -5.45 -3.30
C ALA A 63 3.79 -5.81 -2.94
N ASP A 64 3.15 -5.06 -2.03
CA ASP A 64 1.75 -5.29 -1.64
C ASP A 64 0.79 -4.92 -2.77
N ILE A 65 1.09 -3.84 -3.49
CA ILE A 65 0.29 -3.44 -4.67
C ILE A 65 0.39 -4.53 -5.73
N LYS A 66 1.59 -5.07 -5.99
CA LYS A 66 1.78 -6.17 -6.95
C LYS A 66 1.10 -7.47 -6.52
N GLU A 67 1.08 -7.75 -5.22
CA GLU A 67 0.47 -8.96 -4.66
C GLU A 67 -1.06 -8.93 -4.74
N PHE A 68 -1.68 -7.81 -4.37
CA PHE A 68 -3.13 -7.74 -4.15
C PHE A 68 -3.92 -7.04 -5.25
N THR A 69 -3.25 -6.50 -6.28
CA THR A 69 -3.88 -5.68 -7.31
C THR A 69 -3.27 -5.96 -8.68
N GLN A 70 -3.96 -5.50 -9.73
CA GLN A 70 -3.42 -5.48 -11.10
C GLN A 70 -2.92 -4.08 -11.50
N LEU A 71 -2.68 -3.21 -10.51
CA LEU A 71 -2.31 -1.82 -10.73
C LEU A 71 -0.88 -1.71 -11.26
N LYS A 72 -0.72 -1.08 -12.42
CA LYS A 72 0.59 -0.78 -12.99
C LYS A 72 1.24 0.40 -12.24
N LEU A 73 2.48 0.20 -11.82
CA LEU A 73 3.28 1.17 -11.06
C LEU A 73 4.13 2.02 -12.01
N ASP A 74 3.46 2.75 -12.89
CA ASP A 74 4.09 3.56 -13.94
C ASP A 74 4.13 5.07 -13.58
N LYS A 75 4.56 5.90 -14.53
CA LYS A 75 4.57 7.37 -14.35
C LYS A 75 3.19 7.94 -13.99
N ARG A 76 2.11 7.32 -14.47
CA ARG A 76 0.75 7.75 -14.18
C ARG A 76 0.38 7.44 -12.73
N PHE A 77 0.73 6.26 -12.23
CA PHE A 77 0.58 5.92 -10.83
C PHE A 77 1.29 6.93 -9.91
N HIS A 78 2.57 7.24 -10.18
CA HIS A 78 3.31 8.22 -9.40
C HIS A 78 2.71 9.64 -9.48
N SER A 79 2.16 10.01 -10.64
CA SER A 79 1.44 11.29 -10.78
C SER A 79 0.20 11.35 -9.88
N ILE A 80 -0.53 10.22 -9.75
CA ILE A 80 -1.69 10.11 -8.86
C ILE A 80 -1.26 10.08 -7.39
N LEU A 81 -0.18 9.38 -7.03
CA LEU A 81 0.36 9.42 -5.65
C LEU A 81 0.68 10.84 -5.21
N ASN A 82 1.24 11.67 -6.11
CA ASN A 82 1.46 13.08 -5.82
C ASN A 82 0.15 13.80 -5.49
N ILE A 83 -0.93 13.59 -6.27
CA ILE A 83 -2.26 14.15 -5.99
C ILE A 83 -2.73 13.72 -4.59
N LEU A 84 -2.70 12.42 -4.30
CA LEU A 84 -3.17 11.87 -3.04
C LEU A 84 -2.37 12.41 -1.84
N ARG A 85 -1.06 12.60 -2.02
CA ARG A 85 -0.20 13.23 -1.02
C ARG A 85 -0.58 14.68 -0.74
N HIS A 86 -0.85 15.46 -1.77
CA HIS A 86 -1.32 16.84 -1.63
C HIS A 86 -2.69 16.92 -0.95
N CYS A 87 -3.58 15.97 -1.27
CA CYS A 87 -4.88 15.84 -0.63
C CYS A 87 -4.82 15.19 0.77
N GLN A 88 -3.63 14.97 1.33
CA GLN A 88 -3.43 14.37 2.65
C GLN A 88 -4.13 13.01 2.81
N ARG A 89 -4.23 12.22 1.73
CA ARG A 89 -4.79 10.86 1.75
C ARG A 89 -3.72 9.79 1.93
N LEU A 90 -2.48 10.12 1.64
CA LEU A 90 -1.33 9.27 1.89
C LEU A 90 -0.07 10.10 2.15
N ARG A 91 0.92 9.48 2.80
CA ARG A 91 2.28 10.03 2.94
C ARG A 91 3.30 8.94 2.67
N GLU A 92 4.49 9.33 2.20
CA GLU A 92 5.59 8.39 2.01
C GLU A 92 6.53 8.43 3.22
N VAL A 93 6.82 7.26 3.79
CA VAL A 93 7.90 7.05 4.75
C VAL A 93 9.00 6.27 4.05
N ARG A 94 10.19 6.87 3.95
CA ARG A 94 11.35 6.30 3.27
C ARG A 94 12.40 5.92 4.29
N SER A 95 12.68 4.63 4.41
CA SER A 95 13.75 4.11 5.25
C SER A 95 14.27 2.79 4.70
N SER A 96 15.56 2.49 4.89
CA SER A 96 16.15 1.19 4.50
C SER A 96 15.91 0.81 3.03
N LYS A 97 15.96 1.79 2.11
CA LYS A 97 15.68 1.63 0.67
C LYS A 97 14.25 1.15 0.34
N LEU A 98 13.33 1.19 1.31
CA LEU A 98 11.92 0.84 1.15
C LEU A 98 11.05 2.09 1.30
N ILE A 99 10.12 2.27 0.36
CA ILE A 99 9.10 3.32 0.41
C ILE A 99 7.80 2.72 0.93
N ARG A 100 7.30 3.26 2.02
CA ARG A 100 6.02 2.88 2.63
C ARG A 100 5.01 3.97 2.36
N TYR A 101 3.92 3.62 1.69
CA TYR A 101 2.77 4.49 1.47
C TYR A 101 1.83 4.34 2.67
N VAL A 102 1.98 5.25 3.62
CA VAL A 102 1.14 5.30 4.82
C VAL A 102 -0.18 5.98 4.46
N ILE A 103 -1.29 5.36 4.86
CA ILE A 103 -2.64 5.89 4.68
C ILE A 103 -2.92 6.90 5.80
N CYS A 104 -3.48 8.05 5.43
CA CYS A 104 -3.83 9.15 6.35
C CYS A 104 -5.33 9.22 6.59
#